data_AF-A0A2H4SF43-F1
#
_entry.id   AF-A0A2H4SF43-F1
#
_cell.length_a   1.000
_cell.length_b   1.000
_cell.length_c   1.000
_cell.angle_alpha   90.00
_cell.angle_beta   90.00
_cell.angle_gamma   90.00
#
_symmetry.space_group_name_H-M   'P 1'
#
loop_
_entity.id
_entity.type
_entity.pdbx_description
1 polymer ?
#
loop_
_entity_poly.entity_id
_entity_poly.type
_entity_poly.pdbx_seq_one_letter_code
_entity_poly.pdbx_strand_id
1 'polypeptide(L)' 'MLLLLVAVTSAAALPGLRDEYANCTPGDFSCAQSDFGHETVLWTCNSQRQLVVSAVCGTTCCREDRERHTAYCVC' A
#
# COMPACT_ATOMS: atom_id res chain seq x y z
N MET A 1 31.78 24.63 5.77
CA MET A 1 31.08 23.61 4.96
C MET A 1 29.81 23.22 5.68
N LEU A 2 28.65 23.78 5.29
CA LEU A 2 27.34 23.42 5.87
C LEU A 2 26.70 22.37 4.93
N LEU A 3 26.53 21.14 5.43
CA LEU A 3 25.78 20.08 4.78
C LEU A 3 24.31 20.19 5.23
N LEU A 4 23.47 20.83 4.42
CA LEU A 4 22.01 20.80 4.58
C LEU A 4 21.44 19.86 3.52
N LEU A 5 21.31 18.58 3.86
CA LEU A 5 20.59 17.60 3.05
C LEU A 5 19.67 16.79 3.96
N VAL A 6 18.51 17.35 4.28
CA VAL A 6 17.38 16.53 4.72
C VAL A 6 16.11 17.04 4.03
N ALA A 7 16.03 16.79 2.72
CA ALA A 7 14.74 16.81 2.06
C ALA A 7 14.02 15.49 2.43
N VAL A 8 13.27 15.50 3.52
CA VAL A 8 12.27 14.46 3.78
C VAL A 8 11.14 14.72 2.80
N THR A 9 11.23 14.17 1.59
CA THR A 9 10.10 14.20 0.66
C THR A 9 9.06 13.21 1.17
N SER A 10 8.08 13.72 1.91
CA SER A 10 6.87 12.97 2.27
C SER A 10 6.20 12.52 0.98
N ALA A 11 6.29 11.23 0.66
CA ALA A 11 5.54 10.66 -0.44
C ALA A 11 4.04 10.69 -0.08
N ALA A 12 3.30 11.58 -0.72
CA ALA A 12 1.85 11.59 -0.67
C ALA A 12 1.34 10.59 -1.71
N ALA A 13 0.67 9.52 -1.27
CA ALA A 13 0.00 8.58 -2.17
C ALA A 13 -1.51 8.55 -1.86
N LEU A 14 -2.27 9.35 -2.61
CA LEU A 14 -3.71 9.24 -2.87
C LEU A 14 -3.94 9.91 -4.23
N PRO A 15 -4.97 9.58 -5.03
CA PRO A 15 -5.76 8.36 -5.20
C PRO A 15 -5.64 7.83 -6.66
N GLY A 16 -5.63 6.50 -6.89
CA GLY A 16 -5.67 5.99 -8.28
C GLY A 16 -5.10 4.60 -8.52
N LEU A 17 -5.51 3.61 -7.72
CA LEU A 17 -5.09 2.22 -7.88
C LEU A 17 -5.77 1.50 -9.06
N ARG A 18 -5.78 2.08 -10.26
CA ARG A 18 -6.34 1.36 -11.42
C ARG A 18 -5.49 1.27 -12.68
N ASP A 19 -4.37 1.99 -12.84
CA ASP A 19 -3.61 1.87 -14.11
C ASP A 19 -2.06 1.96 -14.05
N GLU A 20 -1.43 2.04 -12.87
CA GLU A 20 0.03 2.20 -12.74
C GLU A 20 0.74 0.99 -12.09
N TYR A 21 0.31 -0.22 -12.45
CA TYR A 21 0.66 -1.49 -11.78
C TYR A 21 2.13 -1.98 -11.89
N ALA A 22 3.07 -1.12 -12.30
CA ALA A 22 4.49 -1.49 -12.41
C ALA A 22 5.46 -0.59 -11.63
N ASN A 23 5.00 0.44 -10.92
CA ASN A 23 5.90 1.37 -10.24
C ASN A 23 5.32 1.90 -8.91
N CYS A 24 5.07 1.00 -7.95
CA CYS A 24 4.73 1.39 -6.58
C CYS A 24 6.00 1.76 -5.78
N THR A 25 5.85 2.45 -4.64
CA THR A 25 6.97 2.74 -3.73
C THR A 25 7.13 1.60 -2.73
N PRO A 26 8.33 1.00 -2.57
CA PRO A 26 8.54 -0.04 -1.57
C PRO A 26 8.09 0.39 -0.18
N GLY A 27 7.27 -0.44 0.46
CA GLY A 27 6.63 -0.12 1.74
C GLY A 27 5.21 0.45 1.63
N ASP A 28 4.77 0.87 0.44
CA ASP A 28 3.36 1.19 0.20
C ASP A 28 2.49 -0.06 0.42
N PHE A 29 1.25 0.17 0.84
CA PHE A 29 0.25 -0.87 1.04
C PHE A 29 -1.11 -0.36 0.60
N SER A 30 -2.00 -1.29 0.25
CA SER A 30 -3.40 -0.95 0.02
C SER A 30 -4.36 -2.10 0.29
N CYS A 31 -5.55 -1.74 0.77
CA CYS A 31 -6.70 -2.61 0.83
C CYS A 31 -7.54 -2.47 -0.45
N ALA A 32 -7.55 -3.50 -1.29
CA ALA A 32 -8.36 -3.54 -2.50
C ALA A 32 -9.25 -4.80 -2.54
N GLN A 33 -10.39 -4.73 -3.22
CA GLN A 33 -11.16 -5.95 -3.51
C GLN A 33 -10.41 -6.82 -4.52
N SER A 34 -10.50 -8.13 -4.34
CA SER A 34 -10.04 -9.11 -5.32
C SER A 34 -10.88 -9.04 -6.59
N ASP A 35 -10.25 -9.14 -7.76
CA ASP A 35 -10.96 -9.18 -9.05
C ASP A 35 -11.82 -10.45 -9.21
N PHE A 36 -11.56 -11.49 -8.41
CA PHE A 36 -12.20 -12.81 -8.53
C PHE A 36 -13.20 -13.12 -7.41
N GLY A 37 -13.55 -12.17 -6.53
CA GLY A 37 -14.49 -12.42 -5.44
C GLY A 37 -14.80 -11.22 -4.55
N HIS A 38 -15.57 -11.45 -3.48
CA HIS A 38 -15.94 -10.41 -2.50
C HIS A 38 -14.92 -10.25 -1.36
N GLU A 39 -13.71 -10.76 -1.55
CA GLU A 39 -12.65 -10.70 -0.56
C GLU A 39 -11.88 -9.39 -0.70
N THR A 40 -11.54 -8.78 0.43
CA THR A 40 -10.57 -7.70 0.48
C THR A 40 -9.18 -8.28 0.64
N VAL A 41 -8.24 -7.78 -0.15
CA VAL A 41 -6.85 -8.20 -0.21
C VAL A 41 -5.98 -7.04 0.22
N LEU A 42 -5.07 -7.33 1.14
CA LEU A 42 -3.99 -6.45 1.53
C LEU A 42 -2.84 -6.63 0.54
N TRP A 43 -2.56 -5.61 -0.25
CA TRP A 43 -1.42 -5.52 -1.14
C TRP A 43 -0.29 -4.76 -0.46
N THR A 44 0.95 -5.16 -0.74
CA THR A 44 2.14 -4.39 -0.37
C THR A 44 3.09 -4.27 -1.54
N CYS A 45 3.84 -3.19 -1.60
CA CYS A 45 4.87 -2.99 -2.59
C CYS A 45 6.22 -3.54 -2.10
N ASN A 46 6.77 -4.51 -2.81
CA ASN A 46 8.07 -5.10 -2.48
C ASN A 46 9.25 -4.22 -2.97
N SER A 47 10.49 -4.63 -2.66
CA SER A 47 11.70 -3.91 -3.09
C SER A 47 11.93 -3.89 -4.62
N GLN A 48 11.24 -4.75 -5.36
CA GLN A 48 11.26 -4.79 -6.82
C GLN A 48 10.19 -3.86 -7.45
N ARG A 49 9.51 -3.04 -6.63
CA ARG A 49 8.43 -2.13 -7.04
C ARG A 49 7.22 -2.86 -7.62
N GLN A 50 6.99 -4.08 -7.14
CA GLN A 50 5.84 -4.90 -7.53
C GLN A 50 4.83 -4.91 -6.39
N LEU A 51 3.56 -4.71 -6.75
CA LEU A 51 2.45 -5.00 -5.84
C LEU A 51 2.33 -6.52 -5.70
N VAL A 52 2.50 -6.99 -4.48
CA VAL A 52 2.35 -8.40 -4.12
C VAL A 52 1.26 -8.53 -3.07
N VAL A 53 0.55 -9.66 -3.10
CA VAL A 53 -0.44 -9.99 -2.08
C VAL A 53 0.29 -10.23 -0.76
N SER A 54 -0.05 -9.45 0.26
CA SER A 54 0.42 -9.66 1.62
C SER A 54 -0.51 -10.56 2.42
N ALA A 55 -1.84 -10.34 2.30
CA ALA A 55 -2.85 -11.15 2.98
C ALA A 55 -4.21 -11.08 2.28
N VAL A 56 -5.01 -12.14 2.41
CA VAL A 56 -6.43 -12.14 2.04
C VAL A 56 -7.24 -11.97 3.32
N CYS A 57 -7.90 -10.82 3.47
CA CYS A 57 -8.60 -10.44 4.71
C CYS A 57 -10.06 -10.92 4.76
N GLY A 58 -10.60 -11.49 3.68
CA GLY A 58 -12.04 -11.79 3.58
C GLY A 58 -12.87 -10.52 3.35
N THR A 59 -14.20 -10.62 3.48
CA THR A 59 -15.11 -9.53 3.08
C THR A 59 -15.10 -8.37 4.07
N THR A 60 -14.64 -7.20 3.62
CA THR A 60 -14.67 -5.91 4.37
C THR A 60 -13.80 -5.85 5.63
N CYS A 61 -12.83 -6.76 5.81
CA CYS A 61 -11.98 -6.75 7.00
C CYS A 61 -10.62 -6.06 6.83
N CYS A 62 -10.23 -5.66 5.61
CA CYS A 62 -8.98 -4.93 5.42
C CYS A 62 -9.14 -3.46 5.85
N ARG A 63 -8.21 -2.96 6.68
CA ARG A 63 -8.15 -1.55 7.09
C ARG A 63 -6.78 -0.94 6.86
N GLU A 64 -6.78 0.28 6.32
CA GLU A 64 -5.61 1.13 6.19
C GLU A 64 -5.52 2.11 7.36
N ASP A 65 -4.41 2.07 8.10
CA ASP A 65 -4.05 3.03 9.14
C ASP A 65 -2.96 3.96 8.60
N ARG A 66 -3.38 5.15 8.17
CA ARG A 66 -2.50 6.15 7.57
C ARG A 66 -1.53 6.77 8.57
N GLU A 67 -1.90 6.86 9.86
CA GLU A 67 -1.02 7.47 10.87
C GLU A 67 0.16 6.57 11.17
N ARG A 68 -0.08 5.26 11.20
CA ARG A 68 0.98 4.28 11.49
C ARG A 68 1.70 3.79 10.25
N HIS A 69 1.27 4.22 9.06
CA HIS A 69 1.73 3.68 7.79
C HIS A 69 1.63 2.14 7.77
N THR A 70 0.46 1.61 8.15
CA THR A 70 0.20 0.16 8.11
C THR A 70 -1.16 -0.14 7.51
N ALA A 71 -1.36 -1.37 7.07
CA ALA A 71 -2.69 -1.91 6.86
C ALA A 71 -2.74 -3.35 7.37
N TYR A 72 -3.92 -3.75 7.84
CA TYR A 72 -4.11 -5.00 8.57
C TYR A 72 -5.52 -5.55 8.36
N CYS A 73 -5.67 -6.86 8.56
CA CYS A 73 -6.96 -7.52 8.57
C CYS A 73 -7.56 -7.46 9.99
N VAL A 74 -8.79 -6.96 10.10
CA VAL A 74 -9.57 -6.98 11.35
C VAL A 74 -11.04 -7.28 11.05
N CYS A 75 -11.50 -8.39 11.60
CA CYS A 75 -12.89 -8.73 11.88
C CYS A 75 -12.94 -9.11 13.38
#